data_AF-A0A843I084-F1
#
_entry.id   AF-A0A843I084-F1
#
_cell.length_a   1.000
_cell.length_b   1.000
_cell.length_c   1.000
_cell.angle_alpha   90.00
_cell.angle_beta   90.00
_cell.angle_gamma   90.00
#
_symmetry.space_group_name_H-M   'P 1'
#
loop_
_entity.id
_entity.type
_entity.pdbx_description
1 polymer ?
#
loop_
_entity_poly.entity_id
_entity_poly.type
_entity_poly.pdbx_seq_one_letter_code
_entity_poly.pdbx_strand_id
1 'polypeptide(L)'
;MLGLLLSIIFLIIDIVFSMWNSYNSGKIYAYRKGLGGVVYTLGGFLPMSYVFVIIITFIFAYLGYLSASDITFLLGFSFLFFGLAFIMWGVIATAFSFIATVRGRSWTAGFITIWNAFATIWDAVTYISGFLSAWKSIRRAVDSSDFSILDIIAIIAIAVGIGFAISYVAFKEGLKSERRIGYRF
;
A
#
# COMPACT_ATOMS: atom_id res chain seq x y z
N MET A 1 20.94 -10.36 9.48
CA MET A 1 20.08 -11.43 8.91
C MET A 1 18.66 -11.40 9.46
N LEU A 2 18.46 -11.30 10.78
CA LEU A 2 17.12 -11.27 11.39
C LEU A 2 16.24 -10.09 10.90
N GLY A 3 16.80 -8.88 10.79
CA GLY A 3 16.05 -7.72 10.26
C GLY A 3 15.57 -7.90 8.82
N LEU A 4 16.40 -8.48 7.95
CA LEU A 4 16.04 -8.75 6.55
C LEU A 4 14.94 -9.82 6.44
N LEU A 5 15.01 -10.86 7.26
CA LEU A 5 13.95 -11.88 7.36
C LEU A 5 12.62 -11.26 7.79
N LEU A 6 12.63 -10.37 8.79
CA LEU A 6 11.43 -9.66 9.23
C LEU A 6 10.86 -8.76 8.13
N SER A 7 11.71 -8.01 7.41
CA SER A 7 11.27 -7.18 6.28
C SER A 7 10.59 -7.99 5.18
N ILE A 8 11.13 -9.16 4.84
CA ILE A 8 10.52 -10.06 3.84
C ILE A 8 9.14 -10.53 4.33
N ILE A 9 9.04 -10.92 5.61
CA ILE A 9 7.76 -11.36 6.20
C ILE A 9 6.73 -10.23 6.13
N PHE A 10 7.11 -8.99 6.48
CA PHE A 10 6.22 -7.83 6.40
C PHE A 10 5.77 -7.56 4.96
N LEU A 11 6.67 -7.62 3.97
CA LEU A 11 6.29 -7.45 2.56
C LEU A 11 5.28 -8.50 2.07
N ILE A 12 5.45 -9.76 2.49
CA ILE A 12 4.49 -10.83 2.15
C ILE A 12 3.14 -10.55 2.79
N ILE A 13 3.12 -10.15 4.06
CA ILE A 13 1.91 -9.80 4.78
C ILE A 13 1.20 -8.62 4.10
N ASP A 14 1.93 -7.59 3.70
CA ASP A 14 1.40 -6.43 3.00
C ASP A 14 0.78 -6.81 1.66
N ILE A 15 1.40 -7.71 0.89
CA ILE A 15 0.84 -8.26 -0.34
C ILE A 15 -0.50 -8.95 -0.06
N VAL A 16 -0.56 -9.82 0.96
CA VAL A 16 -1.77 -10.56 1.32
C VAL A 16 -2.89 -9.61 1.72
N PHE A 17 -2.61 -8.62 2.59
CA PHE A 17 -3.61 -7.63 3.00
C PHE A 17 -4.06 -6.74 1.85
N SER A 18 -3.15 -6.33 0.96
CA SER A 18 -3.49 -5.56 -0.23
C SER A 18 -4.44 -6.33 -1.15
N MET A 19 -4.17 -7.61 -1.40
CA MET A 19 -5.06 -8.48 -2.17
C MET A 19 -6.42 -8.67 -1.49
N TRP A 20 -6.42 -8.87 -0.17
CA TRP A 20 -7.65 -9.00 0.62
C TRP A 20 -8.51 -7.72 0.55
N ASN A 21 -7.89 -6.56 0.71
CA ASN A 21 -8.56 -5.26 0.60
C ASN A 21 -9.07 -5.02 -0.83
N SER A 22 -8.28 -5.35 -1.84
CA SER A 22 -8.72 -5.30 -3.24
C SER A 22 -9.93 -6.20 -3.49
N TYR A 23 -9.91 -7.44 -3.01
CA TYR A 23 -11.05 -8.36 -3.14
C TYR A 23 -12.31 -7.81 -2.46
N ASN A 24 -12.21 -7.35 -1.21
CA ASN A 24 -13.35 -6.77 -0.48
C ASN A 24 -13.84 -5.47 -1.12
N SER A 25 -12.95 -4.66 -1.66
CA SER A 25 -13.32 -3.44 -2.39
C SER A 25 -14.12 -3.76 -3.66
N GLY A 26 -13.83 -4.88 -4.34
CA GLY A 26 -14.62 -5.40 -5.45
C GLY A 26 -16.05 -5.75 -5.05
N LYS A 27 -16.22 -6.38 -3.88
CA LYS A 27 -17.56 -6.64 -3.30
C LYS A 27 -18.30 -5.36 -2.99
N ILE A 28 -17.65 -4.41 -2.32
CA ILE A 28 -18.25 -3.10 -1.99
C ILE A 28 -18.63 -2.35 -3.26
N TYR A 29 -17.80 -2.41 -4.30
CA TYR A 29 -18.03 -1.75 -5.58
C TYR A 29 -19.32 -2.22 -6.27
N ALA A 30 -19.72 -3.48 -6.08
CA ALA A 30 -20.97 -4.02 -6.61
C ALA A 30 -22.20 -3.23 -6.13
N TYR A 31 -22.17 -2.78 -4.87
CA TYR A 31 -23.28 -2.07 -4.22
C TYR A 31 -23.07 -0.55 -4.19
N ARG A 32 -21.83 -0.09 -4.04
CA ARG A 32 -21.43 1.33 -3.93
C ARG A 32 -20.13 1.58 -4.67
N LYS A 33 -20.22 1.90 -5.96
CA LYS A 33 -19.07 2.11 -6.85
C LYS A 33 -18.03 3.10 -6.30
N GLY A 34 -18.48 4.25 -5.81
CA GLY A 34 -17.58 5.29 -5.28
C GLY A 34 -16.76 4.78 -4.10
N LEU A 35 -17.43 4.16 -3.12
CA LEU A 35 -16.77 3.62 -1.93
C LEU A 35 -15.83 2.48 -2.28
N GLY A 36 -16.27 1.54 -3.12
CA GLY A 36 -15.44 0.43 -3.57
C GLY A 36 -14.19 0.91 -4.33
N GLY A 37 -14.30 1.98 -5.12
CA GLY A 37 -13.16 2.59 -5.79
C GLY A 37 -12.14 3.19 -4.82
N VAL A 38 -12.60 3.92 -3.80
CA VAL A 38 -11.71 4.50 -2.78
C VAL A 38 -11.00 3.41 -1.98
N VAL A 39 -11.73 2.38 -1.54
CA VAL A 39 -11.17 1.25 -0.80
C VAL A 39 -10.16 0.47 -1.66
N TYR A 40 -10.47 0.30 -2.95
CA TYR A 40 -9.56 -0.33 -3.90
C TYR A 40 -8.26 0.46 -4.02
N THR A 41 -8.35 1.76 -4.28
CA THR A 41 -7.17 2.60 -4.53
C THR A 41 -6.30 2.72 -3.28
N LEU A 42 -6.88 3.10 -2.14
CA LEU A 42 -6.13 3.40 -0.93
C LEU A 42 -5.73 2.15 -0.15
N GLY A 43 -6.57 1.12 -0.13
CA GLY A 43 -6.35 -0.10 0.66
C GLY A 43 -5.76 -1.28 -0.10
N GLY A 44 -5.82 -1.26 -1.43
CA GLY A 44 -5.35 -2.37 -2.27
C GLY A 44 -4.25 -1.94 -3.24
N PHE A 45 -4.57 -1.10 -4.21
CA PHE A 45 -3.67 -0.75 -5.31
C PHE A 45 -2.43 0.03 -4.89
N LEU A 46 -2.57 1.11 -4.10
CA LEU A 46 -1.41 1.89 -3.65
C LEU A 46 -0.49 1.08 -2.72
N PRO A 47 -1.00 0.35 -1.71
CA PRO A 47 -0.17 -0.56 -0.91
C PRO A 47 0.53 -1.64 -1.73
N MET A 48 -0.16 -2.25 -2.70
CA MET A 48 0.47 -3.24 -3.58
C MET A 48 1.60 -2.62 -4.40
N SER A 49 1.36 -1.42 -4.95
CA SER A 49 2.35 -0.71 -5.75
C SER A 49 3.59 -0.33 -4.92
N TYR A 50 3.40 0.14 -3.69
CA TYR A 50 4.49 0.43 -2.76
C TYR A 50 5.41 -0.78 -2.55
N VAL A 51 4.81 -1.95 -2.28
CA VAL A 51 5.57 -3.19 -2.08
C VAL A 51 6.37 -3.54 -3.32
N PHE A 52 5.79 -3.42 -4.52
CA PHE A 52 6.53 -3.69 -5.75
C PHE A 52 7.59 -2.65 -6.07
N VAL A 53 7.41 -1.38 -5.70
CA VAL A 53 8.49 -0.38 -5.84
C VAL A 53 9.68 -0.82 -5.00
N ILE A 54 9.46 -1.25 -3.76
CA ILE A 54 10.53 -1.76 -2.89
C ILE A 54 11.21 -2.99 -3.52
N ILE A 55 10.43 -4.01 -3.90
CA ILE A 55 10.96 -5.26 -4.45
C ILE A 55 11.79 -5.00 -5.71
N ILE A 56 11.26 -4.22 -6.66
CA ILE A 56 11.95 -3.93 -7.93
C ILE A 56 13.20 -3.09 -7.68
N THR A 57 13.13 -2.08 -6.80
CA THR A 57 14.30 -1.28 -6.41
C THR A 57 15.41 -2.19 -5.88
N PHE A 58 15.11 -3.12 -4.98
CA PHE A 58 16.11 -4.05 -4.45
C PHE A 58 16.68 -4.99 -5.51
N ILE A 59 15.84 -5.52 -6.41
CA ILE A 59 16.30 -6.40 -7.49
C ILE A 59 17.25 -5.65 -8.43
N PHE A 60 16.87 -4.45 -8.90
CA PHE A 60 17.68 -3.70 -9.85
C PHE A 60 18.95 -3.12 -9.20
N ALA A 61 18.87 -2.72 -7.93
CA ALA A 61 20.05 -2.36 -7.14
C ALA A 61 21.03 -3.52 -7.01
N TYR A 62 20.54 -4.73 -6.70
CA TYR A 62 21.37 -5.92 -6.59
C TYR A 62 22.05 -6.30 -7.92
N LEU A 63 21.36 -6.07 -9.04
CA LEU A 63 21.90 -6.30 -10.38
C LEU A 63 22.84 -5.17 -10.86
N GLY A 64 23.02 -4.11 -10.07
CA GLY A 64 23.89 -2.97 -10.40
C GLY A 64 23.31 -2.02 -11.45
N TYR A 65 22.00 -2.07 -11.70
CA TYR A 65 21.32 -1.18 -12.66
C TYR A 65 20.92 0.17 -12.05
N LEU A 66 21.04 0.34 -10.73
CA LEU A 66 20.68 1.59 -10.05
C LEU A 66 21.87 2.17 -9.33
N SER A 67 22.01 3.49 -9.44
CA SER A 67 22.96 4.24 -8.63
C SER A 67 22.49 4.36 -7.18
N ALA A 68 23.39 4.78 -6.29
CA ALA A 68 23.02 5.02 -4.89
C ALA A 68 22.01 6.17 -4.75
N SER A 69 22.09 7.19 -5.61
CA SER A 69 21.14 8.29 -5.63
C SER A 69 19.77 7.82 -6.11
N ASP A 70 19.69 6.95 -7.12
CA ASP A 70 18.41 6.40 -7.60
C ASP A 70 17.68 5.60 -6.50
N ILE A 71 18.41 4.74 -5.80
CA ILE A 71 17.86 3.94 -4.69
C ILE A 71 17.36 4.86 -3.57
N THR A 72 18.16 5.87 -3.22
CA THR A 72 17.81 6.84 -2.17
C THR A 72 16.57 7.62 -2.54
N PHE A 73 16.45 8.04 -3.81
CA PHE A 73 15.27 8.70 -4.33
C PHE A 73 14.06 7.77 -4.27
N LEU A 74 14.14 6.55 -4.81
CA LEU A 74 13.02 5.61 -4.88
C LEU A 74 12.46 5.30 -3.50
N LEU A 75 13.32 4.99 -2.54
CA LEU A 75 12.89 4.67 -1.18
C LEU A 75 12.36 5.89 -0.43
N GLY A 76 13.04 7.04 -0.54
CA GLY A 76 12.61 8.29 0.10
C GLY A 76 11.29 8.80 -0.46
N PHE A 77 11.16 8.84 -1.79
CA PHE A 77 9.94 9.26 -2.47
C PHE A 77 8.78 8.32 -2.17
N SER A 78 9.03 7.01 -2.18
CA SER A 78 8.01 6.01 -1.83
C SER A 78 7.52 6.18 -0.40
N PHE A 79 8.42 6.41 0.55
CA PHE A 79 8.06 6.72 1.94
C PHE A 79 7.15 7.96 2.04
N LEU A 80 7.48 9.04 1.33
CA LEU A 80 6.67 10.27 1.36
C LEU A 80 5.30 10.08 0.68
N PHE A 81 5.29 9.53 -0.53
CA PHE A 81 4.06 9.39 -1.31
C PHE A 81 3.11 8.34 -0.73
N PHE A 82 3.60 7.12 -0.50
CA PHE A 82 2.78 6.02 0.01
C PHE A 82 2.53 6.11 1.51
N GLY A 83 3.44 6.69 2.29
CA GLY A 83 3.23 6.89 3.73
C GLY A 83 1.99 7.74 4.02
N LEU A 84 1.77 8.81 3.26
CA LEU A 84 0.54 9.60 3.35
C LEU A 84 -0.71 8.76 2.99
N ALA A 85 -0.61 7.93 1.95
CA ALA A 85 -1.71 7.06 1.52
C ALA A 85 -2.06 6.02 2.60
N PHE A 86 -1.07 5.46 3.29
CA PHE A 86 -1.27 4.53 4.39
C PHE A 86 -1.97 5.16 5.59
N ILE A 87 -1.60 6.38 5.96
CA ILE A 87 -2.28 7.11 7.04
C ILE A 87 -3.75 7.34 6.66
N MET A 88 -4.03 7.82 5.44
CA MET A 88 -5.41 8.02 4.97
C MET A 88 -6.20 6.71 4.96
N TRP A 89 -5.61 5.62 4.50
CA TRP A 89 -6.22 4.30 4.55
C TRP A 89 -6.46 3.82 5.98
N GLY A 90 -5.50 4.01 6.89
CA GLY A 90 -5.62 3.65 8.31
C GLY A 90 -6.80 4.33 9.00
N VAL A 91 -7.01 5.62 8.72
CA VAL A 91 -8.20 6.36 9.20
C VAL A 91 -9.50 5.74 8.68
N ILE A 92 -9.56 5.42 7.38
CA ILE A 92 -10.74 4.82 6.75
C ILE A 92 -11.02 3.42 7.32
N ALA A 93 -9.98 2.60 7.45
CA ALA A 93 -10.07 1.24 7.99
C ALA A 93 -10.55 1.26 9.46
N THR A 94 -10.02 2.18 10.26
CA THR A 94 -10.45 2.41 11.66
C THR A 94 -11.93 2.82 11.73
N ALA A 95 -12.37 3.71 10.84
CA ALA A 95 -13.77 4.13 10.80
C ALA A 95 -14.71 2.97 10.43
N PHE A 96 -14.35 2.13 9.46
CA PHE A 96 -15.16 0.97 9.09
C PHE A 96 -15.22 -0.09 10.19
N SER A 97 -14.09 -0.40 10.83
CA SER A 97 -14.08 -1.36 11.94
C SER A 97 -14.89 -0.83 13.13
N PHE A 98 -14.84 0.49 13.40
CA PHE A 98 -15.65 1.11 14.45
C PHE A 98 -17.15 0.98 14.16
N ILE A 99 -17.58 1.31 12.94
CA ILE A 99 -18.98 1.15 12.52
C ILE A 99 -19.43 -0.31 12.65
N ALA A 100 -18.58 -1.27 12.25
CA ALA A 100 -18.87 -2.70 12.39
C ALA A 100 -18.99 -3.13 13.86
N THR A 101 -18.19 -2.56 14.75
CA THR A 101 -18.26 -2.79 16.20
C THR A 101 -19.59 -2.29 16.77
N VAL A 102 -19.94 -1.03 16.48
CA VAL A 102 -21.13 -0.38 17.04
C VAL A 102 -22.41 -1.00 16.50
N ARG A 103 -22.49 -1.23 15.18
CA ARG A 103 -23.71 -1.75 14.53
C ARG A 103 -23.84 -3.27 14.64
N GLY A 104 -22.73 -3.99 14.51
CA GLY A 104 -22.70 -5.45 14.54
C GLY A 104 -22.55 -6.04 15.94
N ARG A 105 -22.29 -5.21 16.96
CA ARG A 105 -21.97 -5.63 18.34
C ARG A 105 -20.88 -6.72 18.38
N SER A 106 -19.96 -6.67 17.43
CA SER A 106 -18.90 -7.66 17.28
C SER A 106 -17.67 -7.24 18.07
N TRP A 107 -17.32 -8.01 19.11
CA TRP A 107 -16.14 -7.71 19.93
C TRP A 107 -14.83 -7.84 19.13
N THR A 108 -14.78 -8.74 18.15
CA THR A 108 -13.61 -8.87 17.27
C THR A 108 -13.39 -7.63 16.42
N ALA A 109 -14.47 -7.00 15.92
CA ALA A 109 -14.39 -5.71 15.25
C ALA A 109 -13.89 -4.60 16.20
N GLY A 110 -14.25 -4.68 17.48
CA GLY A 110 -13.78 -3.74 18.51
C GLY A 110 -12.26 -3.83 18.70
N PHE A 111 -11.73 -5.04 18.81
CA PHE A 111 -10.28 -5.27 18.89
C PHE A 111 -9.55 -4.76 17.63
N ILE A 112 -10.08 -5.08 16.44
CA ILE A 112 -9.54 -4.60 15.16
C ILE A 112 -9.53 -3.07 15.11
N THR A 113 -10.54 -2.42 15.66
CA THR A 113 -10.61 -0.95 15.72
C THR A 113 -9.50 -0.35 16.56
N ILE A 114 -9.24 -0.92 17.74
CA ILE A 114 -8.14 -0.47 18.62
C ILE A 114 -6.80 -0.67 17.92
N TRP A 115 -6.59 -1.84 17.29
CA TRP A 115 -5.38 -2.12 16.54
C TRP A 115 -5.18 -1.15 15.37
N ASN A 116 -6.20 -0.93 14.54
CA ASN A 116 -6.12 -0.01 13.41
C ASN A 116 -5.85 1.42 13.85
N ALA A 117 -6.47 1.87 14.96
CA ALA A 117 -6.22 3.20 15.52
C ALA A 117 -4.77 3.34 16.00
N PHE A 118 -4.25 2.34 16.72
CA PHE A 118 -2.86 2.32 17.15
C PHE A 118 -1.89 2.32 15.96
N ALA A 119 -2.11 1.45 14.97
CA ALA A 119 -1.30 1.36 13.76
C ALA A 119 -1.30 2.69 13.00
N THR A 120 -2.47 3.32 12.83
CA THR A 120 -2.59 4.62 12.15
C THR A 120 -1.81 5.72 12.88
N ILE A 121 -1.85 5.75 14.22
CA ILE A 121 -1.09 6.71 15.03
C ILE A 121 0.41 6.45 14.86
N TRP A 122 0.82 5.18 14.94
CA TRP A 122 2.22 4.79 14.78
C TRP A 122 2.76 5.20 13.41
N ASP A 123 2.03 4.86 12.34
CA ASP A 123 2.38 5.24 10.97
C ASP A 123 2.46 6.76 10.81
N ALA A 124 1.52 7.50 11.39
CA ALA A 124 1.56 8.96 11.38
C ALA A 124 2.79 9.54 12.10
N VAL A 125 3.15 8.99 13.27
CA VAL A 125 4.35 9.41 14.02
C VAL A 125 5.62 9.07 13.23
N THR A 126 5.72 7.87 12.68
CA THR A 126 6.86 7.47 11.82
C THR A 126 6.97 8.37 10.59
N TYR A 127 5.85 8.66 9.93
CA TYR A 127 5.80 9.54 8.77
C TYR A 127 6.28 10.96 9.13
N ILE A 128 5.72 11.57 10.17
CA ILE A 128 6.05 12.94 10.59
C ILE A 128 7.53 13.04 11.01
N SER A 129 8.00 12.09 11.82
CA SER A 129 9.40 12.08 12.27
C SER A 129 10.40 11.83 11.14
N GLY A 130 10.04 11.00 10.15
CA GLY A 130 10.87 10.71 8.99
C GLY A 130 10.80 11.75 7.86
N PHE A 131 9.74 12.58 7.81
CA PHE A 131 9.41 13.43 6.66
C PHE A 131 10.57 14.32 6.20
N LEU A 132 11.13 15.14 7.11
CA LEU A 132 12.20 16.08 6.77
C LEU A 132 13.49 15.36 6.35
N SER A 133 13.77 14.20 6.94
CA SER A 133 14.94 13.38 6.58
C SER A 133 14.79 12.80 5.19
N ALA A 134 13.63 12.21 4.88
CA ALA A 134 13.31 11.68 3.56
C ALA A 134 13.35 12.79 2.50
N TRP A 135 12.74 13.94 2.76
CA TRP A 135 12.75 15.09 1.86
C TRP A 135 14.17 15.58 1.54
N LYS A 136 15.02 15.74 2.56
CA LYS A 136 16.42 16.14 2.36
C LYS A 136 17.20 15.09 1.55
N SER A 137 16.93 13.82 1.78
CA SER A 137 17.60 12.71 1.07
C SER A 137 17.20 12.67 -0.40
N ILE A 138 15.92 12.84 -0.71
CA ILE A 138 15.41 12.97 -2.09
C ILE A 138 16.08 14.14 -2.80
N ARG A 139 16.13 15.33 -2.17
CA ARG A 139 16.74 16.50 -2.78
C ARG A 139 18.21 16.27 -3.11
N ARG A 140 18.97 15.71 -2.16
CA ARG A 140 20.39 15.37 -2.36
C ARG A 140 20.58 14.33 -3.46
N ALA A 141 19.67 13.37 -3.57
CA ALA A 141 19.71 12.37 -4.63
C ALA A 141 19.51 13.02 -6.01
N VAL A 142 18.50 13.89 -6.16
CA VAL A 142 18.25 14.60 -7.43
C VAL A 142 19.41 15.51 -7.83
N ASP A 143 20.06 16.15 -6.86
CA ASP A 143 21.22 17.03 -7.11
C ASP A 143 22.50 16.24 -7.45
N SER A 144 22.47 14.91 -7.38
CA SER A 144 23.63 14.06 -7.64
C SER A 144 23.85 13.84 -9.14
N SER A 145 25.11 13.77 -9.56
CA SER A 145 25.50 13.56 -10.96
C SER A 145 25.19 12.16 -11.51
N ASP A 146 24.97 11.18 -10.63
CA ASP A 146 24.67 9.78 -10.97
C ASP A 146 23.16 9.47 -10.95
N PHE A 147 22.32 10.49 -10.77
CA PHE A 147 20.87 10.34 -10.75
C PHE A 147 20.28 10.21 -12.14
N SER A 148 19.41 9.22 -12.34
CA SER A 148 18.79 8.92 -13.62
C SER A 148 17.28 8.94 -13.51
N ILE A 149 16.66 10.05 -13.95
CA ILE A 149 15.20 10.18 -13.95
C ILE A 149 14.49 9.09 -14.78
N LEU A 150 15.16 8.56 -15.81
CA LEU A 150 14.63 7.47 -16.63
C LEU A 150 14.51 6.18 -15.83
N ASP A 151 15.53 5.85 -15.02
CA ASP A 151 15.52 4.64 -14.19
C ASP A 151 14.45 4.73 -13.09
N ILE A 152 14.26 5.91 -12.51
CA ILE A 152 13.18 6.19 -11.56
C ILE A 152 11.81 5.93 -12.20
N ILE A 153 11.55 6.55 -13.36
CA ILE A 153 10.26 6.41 -14.04
C ILE A 153 10.02 4.96 -14.45
N ALA A 154 11.05 4.27 -14.98
CA ALA A 154 10.95 2.88 -15.37
C ALA A 154 10.57 1.99 -14.19
N ILE A 155 11.23 2.14 -13.05
CA ILE A 155 10.94 1.34 -11.85
C ILE A 155 9.54 1.60 -11.34
N ILE A 156 9.15 2.88 -11.20
CA ILE A 156 7.82 3.23 -10.72
C ILE A 156 6.75 2.69 -11.68
N ALA A 157 6.94 2.84 -13.00
CA ALA A 157 5.99 2.36 -13.99
C ALA A 157 5.83 0.83 -13.96
N ILE A 158 6.92 0.07 -13.88
CA ILE A 158 6.88 -1.39 -13.77
C ILE A 158 6.19 -1.79 -12.46
N ALA A 159 6.59 -1.19 -11.34
CA ALA A 159 6.03 -1.50 -10.03
C ALA A 159 4.53 -1.21 -9.94
N VAL A 160 4.11 -0.03 -10.41
CA VAL A 160 2.70 0.36 -10.46
C VAL A 160 1.93 -0.54 -11.43
N GLY A 161 2.51 -0.93 -12.56
CA GLY A 161 1.91 -1.86 -13.51
C GLY A 161 1.63 -3.24 -12.89
N ILE A 162 2.61 -3.81 -12.18
CA ILE A 162 2.44 -5.09 -11.47
C ILE A 162 1.45 -4.94 -10.31
N GLY A 163 1.60 -3.89 -9.51
CA GLY A 163 0.70 -3.56 -8.41
C GLY A 163 -0.76 -3.45 -8.88
N PHE A 164 -0.99 -2.76 -10.00
CA PHE A 164 -2.29 -2.67 -10.66
C PHE A 164 -2.78 -4.05 -11.12
N ALA A 165 -1.97 -4.81 -11.85
CA ALA A 165 -2.39 -6.11 -12.38
C ALA A 165 -2.89 -7.04 -11.28
N ILE A 166 -2.14 -7.20 -10.19
CA ILE A 166 -2.49 -8.12 -9.10
C ILE A 166 -3.70 -7.60 -8.30
N SER A 167 -3.67 -6.33 -7.89
CA SER A 167 -4.78 -5.73 -7.14
C SER A 167 -6.08 -5.74 -7.95
N TYR A 168 -6.01 -5.46 -9.26
CA TYR A 168 -7.18 -5.44 -10.14
C TYR A 168 -7.78 -6.83 -10.35
N VAL A 169 -6.95 -7.87 -10.47
CA VAL A 169 -7.42 -9.26 -10.54
C VAL A 169 -8.18 -9.62 -9.26
N ALA A 170 -7.61 -9.34 -8.08
CA ALA A 170 -8.30 -9.59 -6.80
C ALA A 170 -9.62 -8.81 -6.71
N PHE A 171 -9.63 -7.53 -7.11
CA PHE A 171 -10.84 -6.71 -7.20
C PHE A 171 -11.91 -7.32 -8.11
N LYS A 172 -11.53 -7.78 -9.30
CA LYS A 172 -12.45 -8.41 -10.25
C LYS A 172 -13.06 -9.68 -9.68
N GLU A 173 -12.28 -10.51 -8.99
CA GLU A 173 -12.79 -11.72 -8.34
C GLU A 173 -13.79 -11.40 -7.23
N GLY A 174 -13.55 -10.34 -6.43
CA GLY A 174 -14.51 -9.86 -5.45
C GLY A 174 -15.81 -9.33 -6.08
N LEU A 175 -15.71 -8.59 -7.18
CA LEU A 175 -16.90 -8.10 -7.90
C LEU A 175 -17.71 -9.26 -8.51
N LYS A 176 -17.04 -10.29 -9.03
CA LYS A 176 -17.70 -11.49 -9.58
C LYS A 176 -18.41 -12.30 -8.51
N SER A 177 -17.86 -12.41 -7.30
CA SER A 177 -18.48 -13.22 -6.24
C SER A 177 -19.87 -12.71 -5.88
N GLU A 178 -20.05 -11.39 -5.79
CA GLU A 178 -21.37 -10.80 -5.50
C GLU A 178 -22.35 -11.00 -6.67
N ARG A 179 -21.88 -10.92 -7.92
CA ARG A 179 -22.72 -11.15 -9.10
C ARG A 179 -23.17 -12.62 -9.23
N ARG A 180 -22.34 -13.58 -8.81
CA ARG A 180 -22.72 -15.00 -8.78
C ARG A 180 -23.76 -15.31 -7.71
N ILE A 181 -23.77 -14.58 -6.60
CA ILE A 181 -24.76 -14.73 -5.53
C ILE A 181 -26.11 -14.08 -5.95
N GLY A 182 -26.10 -13.13 -6.89
CA GLY A 182 -27.28 -12.42 -7.41
C GLY A 182 -28.31 -13.23 -8.21
N TYR A 183 -28.22 -14.57 -8.27
CA TYR A 183 -29.26 -15.45 -8.84
C TYR A 183 -29.69 -16.53 -7.83
N ARG A 184 -30.33 -16.11 -6.74
CA ARG A 184 -31.24 -16.92 -5.93
C ARG A 184 -32.30 -16.02 -5.30
N PHE A 185 -33.26 -15.60 -6.11
CA PHE A 185 -34.61 -15.27 -5.66
C PHE A 185 -35.53 -16.32 -6.27
#